data_AF-A0A519ULN4-F1
#
_entry.id   AF-A0A519ULN4-F1
#
_cell.length_a   1.000
_cell.length_b   1.000
_cell.length_c   1.000
_cell.angle_alpha   90.00
_cell.angle_beta   90.00
_cell.angle_gamma   90.00
#
_symmetry.space_group_name_H-M   'P 1'
#
loop_
_entity.id
_entity.type
_entity.pdbx_description
1 polymer ?
#
loop_
_entity_poly.entity_id
_entity_poly.type
_entity_poly.pdbx_seq_one_letter_code
_entity_poly.pdbx_strand_id
1 'polypeptide(L)'
;MNTIEQQLWDYIDGNLDEIQRKNIEEKIESNAAVKLQYEELLNLNFAFSEMELDEPSMSFTRNVMENVALEPAPVSLKTRVDTRIIFSIGAFFVISILGLLGYI
;
A
#
# COMPACT_ATOMS: atom_id res chain seq x y z
N MET A 1 -8.79 6.27 -10.09
CA MET A 1 -8.04 7.23 -10.93
C MET A 1 -7.31 8.13 -9.96
N ASN A 2 -5.98 8.01 -9.84
CA ASN A 2 -5.24 8.91 -8.96
C ASN A 2 -5.16 10.27 -9.64
N THR A 3 -5.55 11.32 -8.92
CA THR A 3 -5.46 12.70 -9.41
C THR A 3 -3.99 13.14 -9.42
N ILE A 4 -3.64 14.12 -10.27
CA ILE A 4 -2.27 14.67 -10.32
C ILE A 4 -1.81 15.12 -8.92
N GLU A 5 -2.74 15.69 -8.14
CA GLU A 5 -2.52 16.07 -6.75
C GLU A 5 -2.09 14.90 -5.84
N GLN A 6 -2.75 13.74 -5.94
CA GLN A 6 -2.34 12.55 -5.17
C GLN A 6 -0.94 12.08 -5.54
N GLN A 7 -0.59 12.15 -6.83
CA GLN A 7 0.75 11.79 -7.28
C GLN A 7 1.82 12.78 -6.78
N LEU A 8 1.47 14.06 -6.63
CA LEU A 8 2.36 15.06 -6.02
C LEU A 8 2.53 14.83 -4.51
N TRP A 9 1.47 14.43 -3.80
CA TRP A 9 1.57 14.02 -2.40
C TRP A 9 2.46 12.78 -2.23
N ASP A 10 2.25 11.74 -3.02
CA ASP A 10 3.08 10.53 -3.01
C ASP A 10 4.57 10.87 -3.29
N TYR A 11 4.83 11.88 -4.13
CA TYR A 11 6.16 12.39 -4.41
C TYR A 11 6.79 13.11 -3.20
N ILE A 12 6.02 13.99 -2.54
CA ILE A 12 6.44 14.71 -1.32
C ILE A 12 6.74 13.72 -0.18
N ASP A 13 5.90 12.70 -0.01
CA ASP A 13 6.04 11.68 1.04
C ASP A 13 7.15 10.65 0.75
N GLY A 14 7.67 10.61 -0.48
CA GLY A 14 8.70 9.65 -0.90
C GLY A 14 8.19 8.23 -1.15
N ASN A 15 6.88 8.02 -1.27
CA ASN A 15 6.23 6.73 -1.51
C ASN A 15 6.25 6.27 -2.98
N LEU A 16 6.91 7.02 -3.87
CA LEU A 16 7.02 6.72 -5.29
C LEU A 16 8.25 5.88 -5.64
N ASP A 17 8.04 4.94 -6.57
CA ASP A 17 9.09 4.19 -7.27
C ASP A 17 9.93 5.11 -8.17
N GLU A 18 11.18 4.72 -8.47
CA GLU A 18 12.15 5.57 -9.19
C GLU A 18 11.65 6.06 -10.55
N ILE A 19 10.88 5.22 -11.25
CA ILE A 19 10.29 5.55 -12.55
C ILE A 19 9.17 6.58 -12.40
N GLN A 20 8.34 6.44 -11.36
CA GLN A 20 7.24 7.36 -11.09
C GLN A 20 7.75 8.73 -10.64
N ARG A 21 8.81 8.75 -9.84
CA ARG A 21 9.51 9.97 -9.40
C ARG A 21 9.98 10.81 -10.58
N LYS A 22 10.70 10.20 -11.53
CA LYS A 22 11.20 10.90 -12.73
C LYS A 22 10.07 11.44 -13.61
N ASN A 23 8.99 10.68 -13.78
CA ASN A 23 7.83 11.14 -14.54
C ASN A 23 7.12 12.33 -13.88
N ILE A 24 7.12 12.41 -12.55
CA ILE A 24 6.55 13.55 -11.81
C ILE A 24 7.48 14.76 -11.86
N GLU A 25 8.79 14.57 -11.75
CA GLU A 25 9.78 15.65 -11.95
C GLU A 25 9.66 16.28 -13.34
N GLU A 26 9.59 15.46 -14.39
CA GLU A 26 9.40 15.95 -15.75
C GLU A 26 8.07 16.70 -15.92
N LYS A 27 7.00 16.25 -15.24
CA LYS A 27 5.71 16.96 -15.23
C LYS A 27 5.75 18.29 -14.47
N ILE A 28 6.50 18.36 -13.38
CA ILE A 28 6.71 19.60 -12.61
C ILE A 28 7.50 20.61 -13.45
N GLU A 29 8.52 20.15 -14.19
CA GLU A 29 9.32 21.02 -15.06
C GLU A 29 8.58 21.46 -16.33
N SER A 30 7.81 20.56 -16.95
CA SER A 30 7.13 20.83 -18.22
C SER A 30 5.82 21.61 -18.08
N ASN A 31 5.15 21.56 -16.93
CA ASN A 31 3.84 22.17 -16.73
C ASN A 31 3.81 23.15 -15.55
N ALA A 32 3.68 24.44 -15.88
CA ALA A 32 3.59 25.53 -14.90
C ALA A 32 2.42 25.38 -13.90
N ALA A 33 1.29 24.78 -14.31
CA ALA A 33 0.16 24.55 -13.42
C ALA A 33 0.46 23.47 -12.36
N VAL A 34 1.20 22.43 -12.76
CA VAL A 34 1.63 21.34 -11.85
C VAL A 34 2.68 21.85 -10.87
N LYS A 35 3.60 22.70 -11.34
CA LYS A 35 4.59 23.36 -10.49
C LYS A 35 3.93 24.23 -9.40
N LEU A 36 2.93 25.03 -9.78
CA LEU A 36 2.19 25.87 -8.83
C LEU A 36 1.49 25.01 -7.77
N GLN A 37 0.80 23.96 -8.17
CA GLN A 37 0.18 23.01 -7.23
C GLN A 37 1.22 22.37 -6.30
N TYR A 38 2.37 21.95 -6.83
CA TYR A 38 3.45 21.40 -6.01
C TYR A 38 3.96 22.39 -4.95
N GLU A 39 4.16 23.66 -5.33
CA GLU A 39 4.58 24.72 -4.40
C GLU A 39 3.51 25.01 -3.33
N GLU A 40 2.23 24.99 -3.68
CA GLU A 40 1.12 25.12 -2.72
C GLU A 40 1.11 23.97 -1.70
N LEU A 41 1.22 22.73 -2.17
CA LEU A 41 1.28 21.54 -1.31
C LEU A 41 2.50 21.56 -0.39
N LEU A 42 3.65 22.00 -0.91
CA LEU A 42 4.87 22.13 -0.13
C LEU A 42 4.74 23.19 0.98
N ASN A 43 4.18 24.36 0.67
CA ASN A 43 3.92 25.41 1.64
C ASN A 43 2.95 24.95 2.74
N LEU A 44 1.93 24.18 2.37
CA LEU A 44 0.98 23.59 3.29
C LEU A 44 1.67 22.57 4.22
N ASN A 45 2.53 21.70 3.68
CA ASN A 45 3.31 20.76 4.48
C ASN A 45 4.24 21.49 5.48
N PHE A 46 4.89 22.58 5.05
CA PHE A 46 5.68 23.41 5.96
C PHE A 46 4.84 24.05 7.06
N ALA A 47 3.66 24.58 6.73
CA ALA A 47 2.74 25.16 7.72
C ALA A 47 2.29 24.13 8.77
N PHE A 48 2.12 22.86 8.39
CA PHE A 48 1.87 21.79 9.35
C PHE A 48 3.10 21.42 10.18
N SER A 49 4.30 21.48 9.62
CA SER A 49 5.54 21.21 10.37
C SER A 49 5.87 22.29 11.41
N GLU A 50 5.46 23.54 11.16
CA GLU A 50 5.59 24.65 12.11
C GLU A 50 4.53 24.64 13.21
N MET A 51 3.49 23.82 13.07
CA MET A 51 2.51 23.62 14.12
C MET A 51 3.18 22.83 15.26
N GLU A 52 3.29 23.46 16.43
CA GLU A 52 3.75 22.77 17.63
C GLU A 52 2.82 21.58 17.89
N LEU A 53 3.36 20.37 17.82
CA LEU A 53 2.64 19.17 18.17
C LEU A 53 2.45 19.16 19.68
N ASP A 54 1.23 19.46 20.13
CA ASP A 54 0.86 19.38 21.54
C ASP A 54 1.13 17.97 22.07
N GLU A 55 1.91 17.89 23.16
CA GLU A 55 2.20 16.62 23.81
C GLU A 55 0.91 15.98 24.32
N PRO A 56 0.62 14.71 23.98
CA PRO A 56 -0.57 14.04 24.47
C PRO A 56 -0.51 13.89 26.00
N SER A 57 -1.69 13.76 26.63
CA SER A 57 -1.74 13.54 28.08
C SER A 57 -0.92 12.32 28.51
N MET A 58 -0.35 12.34 29.72
CA MET A 58 0.38 11.19 30.30
C MET A 58 -0.40 9.87 30.28
N SER A 59 -1.73 9.92 30.23
CA SER A 59 -2.60 8.73 30.19
C SER A 59 -3.02 8.30 28.78
N PHE A 60 -2.65 9.04 27.74
CA PHE A 60 -3.08 8.79 26.36
C PHE A 60 -2.72 7.39 25.90
N THR A 61 -1.44 7.00 26.02
CA THR A 61 -0.96 5.67 25.62
C THR A 61 -1.69 4.57 26.38
N ARG A 62 -1.94 4.76 27.68
CA ARG A 62 -2.70 3.79 28.48
C ARG A 62 -4.12 3.63 27.93
N ASN A 63 -4.82 4.74 27.70
CA ASN A 63 -6.21 4.71 27.25
C ASN A 63 -6.32 4.11 25.84
N VAL A 64 -5.40 4.43 24.93
CA VAL A 64 -5.37 3.84 23.58
C VAL A 64 -5.11 2.34 23.64
N MET A 65 -4.09 1.91 24.38
CA MET A 65 -3.74 0.49 24.47
C MET A 65 -4.81 -0.35 25.18
N GLU A 66 -5.52 0.23 26.15
CA GLU A 66 -6.67 -0.41 26.79
C GLU A 66 -7.81 -0.64 25.80
N ASN A 67 -8.11 0.33 24.93
CA ASN A 67 -9.10 0.17 23.87
C ASN A 67 -8.66 -0.85 22.80
N VAL A 68 -7.40 -0.82 22.37
CA VAL A 68 -6.86 -1.77 21.39
C VAL A 68 -6.87 -3.21 21.94
N ALA A 69 -6.64 -3.39 23.24
CA ALA A 69 -6.70 -4.71 23.88
C ALA A 69 -8.11 -5.32 23.92
N LEU A 70 -9.16 -4.48 23.84
CA LEU A 70 -10.55 -4.95 23.72
C LEU A 70 -10.86 -5.46 22.31
N GLU A 71 -10.09 -5.07 21.30
CA GLU A 71 -10.25 -5.57 19.95
C GLU A 71 -9.62 -6.98 19.84
N PRO A 72 -10.34 -7.95 19.24
CA PRO A 72 -9.78 -9.27 19.02
C PRO A 72 -8.58 -9.16 18.10
N ALA A 73 -7.45 -9.75 18.51
CA ALA A 73 -6.22 -9.76 17.73
C ALA A 73 -6.50 -10.20 16.29
N PRO A 74 -5.89 -9.56 15.28
CA PRO A 74 -6.12 -9.89 13.88
C PRO A 74 -5.75 -11.36 13.68
N VAL A 75 -6.78 -12.19 13.57
CA VAL A 75 -6.60 -13.61 13.27
C VAL A 75 -5.95 -13.69 11.90
N SER A 76 -4.89 -14.50 11.80
CA SER A 76 -4.29 -14.77 10.51
C SER A 76 -5.39 -15.27 9.58
N LEU A 77 -5.63 -14.53 8.49
CA LEU A 77 -6.59 -14.92 7.46
C LEU A 77 -6.03 -16.19 6.84
N LYS A 78 -6.34 -17.34 7.45
CA LYS A 78 -5.98 -18.64 6.92
C LYS A 78 -6.68 -18.72 5.57
N THR A 79 -5.92 -18.55 4.49
CA THR A 79 -6.44 -18.55 3.14
C THR A 79 -7.27 -19.82 2.98
N ARG A 80 -8.54 -19.67 2.57
CA ARG A 80 -9.51 -20.78 2.44
C ARG A 80 -9.19 -21.64 1.22
N VAL A 81 -7.95 -22.07 1.07
CA VAL A 81 -7.58 -23.00 0.01
C VAL A 81 -7.89 -24.41 0.52
N ASP A 82 -8.91 -25.03 -0.06
CA ASP A 82 -9.23 -26.42 0.22
C ASP A 82 -8.15 -27.31 -0.41
N THR A 83 -7.39 -27.98 0.44
CA THR A 83 -6.33 -28.90 0.03
C THR A 83 -6.84 -30.07 -0.81
N ARG A 84 -8.13 -30.40 -0.73
CA ARG A 84 -8.79 -31.40 -1.59
C ARG A 84 -8.81 -30.96 -3.05
N ILE A 85 -9.05 -29.67 -3.32
CA ILE A 85 -9.07 -29.12 -4.68
C ILE A 85 -7.68 -29.21 -5.30
N ILE A 86 -6.63 -28.80 -4.55
CA ILE A 86 -5.24 -28.92 -4.99
C ILE A 86 -4.90 -30.37 -5.36
N PHE A 87 -5.28 -31.32 -4.49
CA PHE A 87 -5.00 -32.73 -4.73
C PHE A 87 -5.74 -33.28 -5.95
N SER A 88 -7.01 -32.89 -6.17
CA SER A 88 -7.78 -33.32 -7.34
C SER A 88 -7.17 -32.84 -8.66
N ILE A 89 -6.70 -31.59 -8.71
CA ILE A 89 -6.06 -31.01 -9.90
C ILE A 89 -4.74 -31.73 -10.16
N GLY A 90 -3.91 -31.91 -9.11
CA GLY A 90 -2.65 -32.64 -9.23
C GLY A 90 -2.84 -34.08 -9.72
N ALA A 91 -3.80 -34.82 -9.16
CA ALA A 91 -4.10 -36.19 -9.56
C ALA A 91 -4.55 -36.28 -11.03
N PHE A 92 -5.38 -35.35 -11.50
CA PHE A 92 -5.83 -35.32 -12.89
C PHE A 92 -4.66 -35.19 -13.88
N PHE A 93 -3.70 -34.30 -13.61
CA PHE A 93 -2.52 -34.12 -14.45
C PHE A 93 -1.62 -35.36 -14.43
N VAL A 94 -1.38 -35.96 -13.25
CA VAL A 94 -0.57 -37.17 -13.13
C VAL A 94 -1.18 -38.33 -13.91
N ILE A 95 -2.50 -38.55 -13.79
CA ILE A 95 -3.21 -39.59 -14.54
C ILE A 95 -3.14 -39.33 -16.05
N SER A 96 -3.32 -38.07 -16.47
CA SER A 96 -3.23 -37.71 -17.90
C SER A 96 -1.84 -37.97 -18.47
N ILE A 97 -0.78 -37.65 -17.72
CA ILE A 97 0.61 -37.92 -18.13
C ILE A 97 0.87 -39.43 -18.18
N LEU A 98 0.43 -40.19 -17.18
CA LEU A 98 0.58 -41.65 -17.17
C LEU A 98 -0.16 -42.32 -18.33
N GLY A 99 -1.35 -41.83 -18.68
CA GLY A 99 -2.10 -42.32 -19.84
C GLY A 99 -1.38 -42.06 -21.16
N LEU A 100 -0.75 -40.89 -21.31
CA LEU A 100 0.06 -40.56 -22.49
C LEU A 100 1.34 -41.39 -22.57
N LEU A 101 2.04 -41.58 -21.44
CA LEU A 101 3.31 -42.31 -21.39
C LEU A 101 3.13 -43.84 -21.46
N GLY A 102 2.04 -44.38 -20.91
CA GLY A 102 1.77 -45.81 -20.92
C GLY A 102 1.11 -46.33 -22.20
N TYR A 103 0.63 -45.44 -23.06
CA TYR A 103 0.11 -45.77 -24.40
C TYR A 103 1.22 -45.81 -25.46
N ILE A 104 2.39 -45.23 -25.17
CA ILE A 104 3.64 -45.36 -25.94
C ILE A 104 4.37 -46.63 -25.54
#